data_AF-A0A659RTZ3-F1
#
_entry.id   AF-A0A659RTZ3-F1
#
_cell.length_a   1.000
_cell.length_b   1.000
_cell.length_c   1.000
_cell.angle_alpha   90.00
_cell.angle_beta   90.00
_cell.angle_gamma   90.00
#
_symmetry.space_group_name_H-M   'P 1'
#
loop_
_entity.id
_entity.type
_entity.pdbx_description
1 polymer ?
#
loop_
_entity_poly.entity_id
_entity_poly.type
_entity_poly.pdbx_seq_one_letter_code
_entity_poly.pdbx_strand_id
1 'polypeptide(L)'
;ARNPQRERLVRRKLKYSTPAGPATGQPMLTPAIDAAEMILTLAPETNGQVAVKAWAALSEFTGRDHTHLATNKEEEKIRFRDIQAQPRKIISS
;
A
#
# COMPACT_ATOMS: atom_id res chain seq x y z
N ALA A 1 9.95 14.15 4.49
CA ALA A 1 10.38 13.27 5.60
C ALA A 1 9.54 12.00 5.64
N ARG A 2 10.17 10.83 5.42
CA ARG A 2 9.54 9.49 5.52
C ARG A 2 8.95 9.35 6.92
N ASN A 3 7.63 9.39 7.10
CA ASN A 3 7.01 9.24 8.42
C ASN A 3 6.61 7.77 8.64
N PRO A 4 7.46 6.94 9.29
CA PRO A 4 7.23 5.51 9.47
C PRO A 4 6.03 5.21 10.38
N GLN A 5 5.45 6.22 11.05
CA GLN A 5 4.25 6.07 11.87
C GLN A 5 2.98 5.96 11.01
N ARG A 6 2.92 6.67 9.88
CA ARG A 6 1.76 6.62 8.95
C ARG A 6 1.65 5.29 8.21
N GLU A 7 2.77 4.72 7.78
CA GLU A 7 2.81 3.38 7.17
C GLU A 7 2.42 2.30 8.18
N ARG A 8 2.87 2.42 9.44
CA ARG A 8 2.43 1.51 10.52
C ARG A 8 0.93 1.61 10.80
N LEU A 9 0.35 2.81 10.68
CA LEU A 9 -1.07 3.05 10.94
C LEU A 9 -1.98 2.38 9.90
N VAL A 10 -1.60 2.39 8.62
CA VAL A 10 -2.35 1.69 7.56
C VAL A 10 -2.32 0.18 7.82
N ARG A 11 -1.16 -0.36 8.19
CA ARG A 11 -1.01 -1.79 8.46
C ARG A 11 -1.78 -2.26 9.72
N ARG A 12 -1.87 -1.41 10.76
CA ARG A 12 -2.65 -1.71 11.97
C ARG A 12 -4.17 -1.70 11.77
N LYS A 13 -4.67 -1.02 10.74
CA LYS A 13 -6.11 -0.96 10.45
C LYS A 13 -6.63 -2.15 9.66
N LEU A 14 -5.75 -2.96 9.06
CA LEU A 14 -6.15 -3.99 8.12
C LEU A 14 -6.35 -5.39 8.72
N LYS A 15 -5.93 -5.64 9.97
CA LYS A 15 -6.30 -6.77 10.84
C LYS A 15 -5.44 -6.77 12.12
N TYR A 16 -5.84 -7.62 13.07
CA TYR A 16 -5.21 -7.90 14.37
C TYR A 16 -3.68 -7.76 14.37
N SER A 17 -3.16 -7.12 15.42
CA SER A 17 -1.72 -7.08 15.68
C SER A 17 -1.28 -8.29 16.51
N THR A 18 -0.07 -8.77 16.29
CA THR A 18 0.52 -9.86 17.07
C THR A 18 0.47 -9.52 18.58
N PRO A 19 -0.14 -10.37 19.42
CA PRO A 19 -0.46 -10.02 20.80
C PRO A 19 0.73 -10.14 21.77
N ALA A 20 1.74 -10.96 21.46
CA ALA A 20 2.89 -11.19 22.32
C ALA A 20 4.13 -11.65 21.51
N GLY A 21 5.30 -11.66 22.16
CA GLY A 21 6.57 -12.10 21.57
C GLY A 21 7.33 -11.02 20.79
N PRO A 22 8.40 -11.39 20.05
CA PRO A 22 9.30 -10.44 19.39
C PRO A 22 8.62 -9.50 18.37
N ALA A 23 7.51 -9.92 17.79
CA ALA A 23 6.73 -9.16 16.81
C ALA A 23 5.49 -8.46 17.41
N THR A 24 5.42 -8.28 18.73
CA THR A 24 4.27 -7.66 19.41
C THR A 24 3.91 -6.30 18.78
N GLY A 25 2.62 -6.11 18.47
CA GLY A 25 2.11 -4.87 17.88
C GLY A 25 2.37 -4.69 16.38
N GLN A 26 3.04 -5.66 15.74
CA GLN A 26 3.15 -5.75 14.28
C GLN A 26 1.90 -6.39 13.67
N PRO A 27 1.60 -6.13 12.38
CA PRO A 27 0.51 -6.81 11.68
C PRO A 27 0.74 -8.33 11.63
N MET A 28 -0.34 -9.10 11.79
CA MET A 28 -0.29 -10.55 11.63
C MET A 28 -0.17 -10.96 10.15
N LEU A 29 0.50 -12.09 9.91
CA LEU A 29 0.65 -12.73 8.60
C LEU A 29 0.37 -14.23 8.73
N THR A 30 -0.85 -14.59 9.16
CA THR A 30 -1.19 -15.98 9.46
C THR A 30 -1.85 -16.68 8.26
N PRO A 31 -3.05 -16.28 7.81
CA PRO A 31 -3.59 -16.78 6.55
C PRO A 31 -2.89 -16.14 5.34
N ALA A 32 -2.85 -16.86 4.23
CA ALA A 32 -2.33 -16.35 2.95
C ALA A 32 -3.02 -15.06 2.49
N ILE A 33 -4.28 -14.85 2.88
CA ILE A 33 -5.03 -13.62 2.61
C ILE A 33 -4.34 -12.39 3.24
N ASP A 34 -3.72 -12.53 4.41
CA ASP A 34 -3.05 -11.41 5.08
C ASP A 34 -1.74 -11.05 4.36
N ALA A 35 -1.03 -12.05 3.84
CA ALA A 35 0.12 -11.80 2.97
C ALA A 35 -0.30 -11.12 1.66
N ALA A 36 -1.42 -11.54 1.05
CA ALA A 36 -1.95 -10.89 -0.15
C ALA A 36 -2.36 -9.43 0.12
N GLU A 37 -3.09 -9.17 1.21
CA GLU A 37 -3.45 -7.80 1.60
C GLU A 37 -2.23 -6.93 1.92
N MET A 38 -1.17 -7.51 2.50
CA MET A 38 0.10 -6.82 2.69
C MET A 38 0.70 -6.37 1.35
N ILE A 39 0.76 -7.25 0.35
CA ILE A 39 1.25 -6.93 -0.99
C ILE A 39 0.40 -5.81 -1.60
N LEU A 40 -0.93 -6.00 -1.63
CA LEU A 40 -1.87 -5.03 -2.23
C LEU A 40 -1.84 -3.65 -1.56
N THR A 41 -1.53 -3.61 -0.27
CA THR A 41 -1.46 -2.35 0.49
C THR A 41 -0.14 -1.62 0.29
N LEU A 42 0.97 -2.34 0.10
CA LEU A 42 2.32 -1.76 0.03
C LEU A 42 2.78 -1.46 -1.39
N ALA A 43 2.21 -2.11 -2.41
CA ALA A 43 2.61 -1.93 -3.80
C ALA A 43 1.98 -0.65 -4.41
N PRO A 44 2.74 0.18 -5.14
CA PRO A 44 2.19 1.34 -5.85
C PRO A 44 1.19 0.95 -6.94
N GLU A 45 1.32 -0.24 -7.54
CA GLU A 45 0.44 -0.73 -8.60
C GLU A 45 -1.00 -0.98 -8.11
N THR A 46 -1.21 -1.09 -6.80
CA THR A 46 -2.49 -1.49 -6.19
C THR A 46 -2.99 -0.49 -5.14
N ASN A 47 -2.18 0.50 -4.78
CA ASN A 47 -2.52 1.55 -3.81
C ASN A 47 -2.06 2.92 -4.30
N GLY A 48 -3.03 3.77 -4.68
CA GLY A 48 -2.77 5.08 -5.26
C GLY A 48 -1.96 6.03 -4.37
N GLN A 49 -2.12 5.94 -3.05
CA GLN A 49 -1.33 6.75 -2.13
C GLN A 49 0.15 6.34 -2.10
N VAL A 50 0.44 5.08 -2.42
CA VAL A 50 1.82 4.61 -2.57
C VAL A 50 2.33 4.98 -3.97
N ALA A 51 1.50 4.88 -5.01
CA ALA A 51 1.84 5.32 -6.36
C ALA A 51 2.27 6.79 -6.43
N VAL A 52 1.47 7.69 -5.84
CA VAL A 52 1.81 9.13 -5.79
C VAL A 52 3.14 9.37 -5.07
N LYS A 53 3.41 8.62 -3.98
CA LYS A 53 4.70 8.71 -3.28
C LYS A 53 5.86 8.17 -4.11
N ALA A 54 5.65 7.08 -4.85
CA ALA A 54 6.67 6.48 -5.72
C ALA A 54 7.06 7.45 -6.84
N TRP A 55 6.07 8.05 -7.51
CA TRP A 55 6.30 9.07 -8.53
C TRP A 55 6.95 10.33 -7.96
N ALA A 56 6.52 10.79 -6.78
CA ALA A 56 7.16 11.92 -6.10
C ALA A 56 8.64 11.64 -5.78
N ALA A 57 8.97 10.42 -5.33
CA ALA A 57 10.35 10.03 -5.10
C ALA A 57 11.16 10.03 -6.40
N LEU A 58 10.62 9.54 -7.51
CA LEU A 58 11.29 9.60 -8.82
C LEU A 58 11.48 11.05 -9.30
N SER A 59 10.52 11.94 -9.01
CA SER A 59 10.62 13.37 -9.33
C SER A 59 11.80 14.05 -8.65
N GLU A 60 12.18 13.61 -7.44
CA GLU A 60 13.38 14.13 -6.77
C GLU A 60 14.66 13.79 -7.55
N PHE A 61 14.74 12.61 -8.17
CA PHE A 61 15.91 12.19 -8.96
C PHE A 61 15.96 12.83 -10.35
N THR A 62 14.80 13.01 -10.98
CA THR A 62 14.70 13.46 -12.38
C THR A 62 14.56 14.97 -12.51
N GLY A 63 14.17 15.67 -11.46
CA GLY A 63 13.87 17.10 -11.47
C GLY A 63 12.58 17.48 -12.22
N ARG A 64 11.74 16.50 -12.58
CA ARG A 64 10.44 16.72 -13.27
C ARG A 64 9.31 16.14 -12.44
N ASP A 65 8.18 16.84 -12.38
CA ASP A 65 7.00 16.31 -11.71
C ASP A 65 6.40 15.14 -12.50
N HIS A 66 6.26 13.99 -11.82
CA HIS A 66 5.68 12.77 -12.34
C HIS A 66 4.40 12.37 -11.58
N THR A 67 4.02 13.09 -10.53
CA THR A 67 2.88 12.71 -9.68
C THR A 67 1.56 12.70 -10.44
N HIS A 68 1.43 13.54 -11.48
CA HIS A 68 0.29 13.58 -12.40
C HIS A 68 -0.08 12.22 -13.01
N LEU A 69 0.85 11.26 -13.08
CA LEU A 69 0.60 9.91 -13.58
C LEU A 69 -0.26 9.05 -12.64
N ALA A 70 -0.35 9.40 -11.36
CA ALA A 70 -1.09 8.65 -10.36
C ALA A 70 -2.12 9.46 -9.57
N THR A 71 -2.08 10.80 -9.61
CA THR A 71 -3.00 11.66 -8.82
C THR A 71 -4.47 11.37 -9.10
N ASN A 72 -4.84 11.06 -10.34
CA ASN A 72 -6.21 10.71 -10.72
C ASN A 72 -6.72 9.40 -10.07
N LYS A 73 -5.81 8.57 -9.55
CA LYS A 73 -6.07 7.27 -8.92
C LYS A 73 -5.58 7.22 -7.47
N GLU A 74 -5.27 8.35 -6.84
CA GLU A 74 -4.67 8.38 -5.50
C GLU A 74 -5.54 7.66 -4.44
N GLU A 75 -6.85 7.74 -4.56
CA GLU A 75 -7.78 7.11 -3.62
C GLU A 75 -7.92 5.60 -3.84
N GLU A 76 -7.53 5.10 -5.02
CA GLU A 76 -7.69 3.70 -5.43
C GLU A 76 -6.91 2.75 -4.54
N LYS A 77 -7.61 1.72 -4.06
CA LYS A 77 -7.09 0.72 -3.13
C LYS A 77 -7.68 -0.63 -3.48
N ILE A 78 -6.91 -1.46 -4.18
CA ILE A 78 -7.33 -2.81 -4.56
C ILE A 78 -7.31 -3.71 -3.30
N ARG A 79 -8.35 -4.51 -3.11
CA ARG A 79 -8.46 -5.49 -2.01
C ARG A 79 -8.57 -6.91 -2.53
N PHE A 80 -8.18 -7.87 -1.71
CA PHE A 80 -8.20 -9.28 -2.09
C PHE A 80 -9.62 -9.76 -2.43
N ARG A 81 -10.61 -9.35 -1.64
CA ARG A 81 -12.02 -9.71 -1.89
C ARG A 81 -12.59 -9.08 -3.16
N ASP A 82 -12.13 -7.87 -3.51
CA ASP A 82 -12.60 -7.18 -4.71
C ASP A 82 -12.12 -7.89 -5.98
N ILE A 83 -10.86 -8.35 -6.00
CA ILE A 83 -10.29 -9.08 -7.15
C ILE A 83 -10.84 -10.51 -7.29
N GLN A 84 -11.31 -11.12 -6.20
CA GLN A 84 -12.05 -12.38 -6.27
C GLN A 84 -13.41 -12.19 -6.94
N ALA A 85 -14.09 -11.06 -6.69
CA ALA A 85 -15.37 -10.74 -7.31
C ALA A 85 -15.19 -10.38 -8.80
N GLN A 86 -14.16 -9.61 -9.12
CA GLN A 86 -13.84 -9.22 -10.50
C GLN A 86 -12.38 -8.77 -10.61
N PRO A 87 -11.61 -9.24 -11.61
CA PRO A 87 -10.28 -8.71 -11.89
C PRO A 87 -10.28 -7.18 -12.00
N ARG A 88 -9.30 -6.53 -11.37
CA ARG A 88 -9.14 -5.07 -11.38
C ARG A 88 -7.93 -4.67 -12.22
N LYS A 89 -8.04 -3.54 -12.93
CA LYS A 89 -6.91 -2.93 -13.63
C LYS A 89 -6.01 -2.23 -12.62
N ILE A 90 -4.70 -2.47 -12.70
CA ILE A 90 -3.68 -1.86 -11.84
C ILE A 90 -3.47 -0.36 -12.15
N ILE A 91 -2.81 0.32 -11.22
CA ILE A 91 -2.34 1.71 -11.36
C ILE A 91 -1.01 1.67 -12.12
N SER A 92 -0.86 2.55 -13.11
CA SER A 92 0.42 2.66 -13.82
C SER A 92 1.42 3.39 -12.90
N SER A 93 2.46 2.68 -12.49
CA SER A 93 3.59 3.20 -11.71
C SER A 93 4.91 3.07 -12.45
#